data_AF-A0AAV2NFM1-F1
#
_entry.id   AF-A0AAV2NFM1-F1
#
_cell.length_a   1.000
_cell.length_b   1.000
_cell.length_c   1.000
_cell.angle_alpha   90.00
_cell.angle_beta   90.00
_cell.angle_gamma   90.00
#
_symmetry.space_group_name_H-M   'P 1'
#
loop_
_entity.id
_entity.type
_entity.pdbx_description
1 polymer ?
#
loop_
_entity_poly.entity_id
_entity_poly.type
_entity_poly.pdbx_seq_one_letter_code
_entity_poly.pdbx_strand_id
1 'polypeptide(L)'
;MDFILSTVLGCRGKIFEPVSKNLLPNIHLLKKPITVLCPKLGTFMTELPYIKKTLSMFLLFPAVKSDQDPDEWKVDHQSISGLIERLTTEEGTEELRKVLDFPPLPPMENSVLPESFYLEYDLSIDELLQDLGIQQLLEPDHSSLSNFSRKDLHLGGAMYRAYVRMSSTHVTAGAINIFFTKDGGSFKSIEEAKYCQYEQSFVWLIYDRLCQTILFLGVINKDLPQVSSSEQTASSSKTVKQ
;
A
#
# COMPACT_ATOMS: atom_id res chain seq x y z
N MET A 1 -30.41 0.52 17.96
CA MET A 1 -29.96 -0.84 17.58
C MET A 1 -28.70 -0.54 16.87
N ASP A 2 -27.60 -0.97 17.44
CA ASP A 2 -26.29 -0.50 17.03
C ASP A 2 -25.61 -1.68 16.38
N PHE A 3 -24.99 -1.47 15.23
CA PHE A 3 -24.31 -2.52 14.50
C PHE A 3 -22.94 -2.03 14.04
N ILE A 4 -22.08 -3.01 13.79
CA ILE A 4 -20.76 -2.81 13.23
C ILE A 4 -20.70 -3.66 11.97
N LEU A 5 -20.38 -3.04 10.84
CA LEU A 5 -20.03 -3.75 9.62
C LEU A 5 -18.52 -3.75 9.50
N SER A 6 -17.90 -4.93 9.44
CA SER A 6 -16.46 -5.05 9.26
C SER A 6 -16.13 -5.97 8.09
N THR A 7 -15.13 -5.56 7.31
CA THR A 7 -14.52 -6.39 6.28
C THR A 7 -13.03 -6.52 6.56
N VAL A 8 -12.49 -7.71 6.35
CA VAL A 8 -11.07 -8.02 6.52
C VAL A 8 -10.55 -8.61 5.23
N LEU A 9 -9.49 -8.03 4.70
CA LEU A 9 -8.75 -8.56 3.56
C LEU A 9 -7.35 -8.94 4.02
N GLY A 10 -6.93 -10.16 3.70
CA GLY A 10 -5.60 -10.66 4.07
C GLY A 10 -4.91 -11.31 2.88
N CYS A 11 -3.63 -11.00 2.70
CA CYS A 11 -2.79 -11.58 1.69
C CYS A 11 -1.46 -12.03 2.32
N ARG A 12 -1.07 -13.29 2.07
CA ARG A 12 0.24 -13.80 2.47
C ARG A 12 0.84 -14.61 1.33
N GLY A 13 2.08 -14.28 0.97
CA GLY A 13 2.81 -14.88 -0.12
C GLY A 13 4.25 -15.20 0.24
N LYS A 14 4.75 -16.28 -0.32
CA LYS A 14 6.19 -16.57 -0.37
C LYS A 14 6.71 -16.06 -1.71
N ILE A 15 7.75 -15.24 -1.69
CA ILE A 15 8.33 -14.61 -2.89
C ILE A 15 9.67 -15.24 -3.31
N PHE A 16 10.35 -15.90 -2.38
CA PHE A 16 11.64 -16.55 -2.65
C PHE A 16 11.83 -17.82 -1.81
N GLU A 17 12.48 -18.82 -2.39
CA GLU A 17 12.99 -20.02 -1.71
C GLU A 17 14.50 -20.10 -1.91
N PRO A 18 15.31 -20.01 -0.84
CA PRO A 18 16.74 -20.28 -0.97
C PRO A 18 16.93 -21.76 -1.35
N VAL A 19 17.62 -22.01 -2.45
CA VAL A 19 17.98 -23.36 -2.88
C VAL A 19 18.85 -23.99 -1.80
N SER A 20 18.34 -25.04 -1.14
CA SER A 20 19.17 -25.91 -0.31
C SER A 20 20.23 -26.54 -1.21
N LYS A 21 21.51 -26.41 -0.85
CA LYS A 21 22.69 -26.78 -1.68
C LYS A 21 22.78 -28.26 -2.10
N ASN A 22 21.81 -29.10 -1.75
CA ASN A 22 21.88 -30.56 -1.88
C ASN A 22 20.78 -31.22 -2.74
N LEU A 23 20.02 -30.51 -3.57
CA LEU A 23 18.99 -31.14 -4.42
C LEU A 23 19.10 -30.73 -5.91
N LEU A 24 19.12 -31.78 -6.74
CA LEU A 24 19.20 -31.96 -8.20
C LEU A 24 18.93 -30.76 -9.15
N PRO A 25 19.51 -30.77 -10.38
CA PRO A 25 19.62 -29.61 -11.27
C PRO A 25 18.36 -29.20 -12.04
N ASN A 26 17.17 -29.71 -11.70
CA ASN A 26 15.91 -29.38 -12.39
C ASN A 26 14.98 -28.52 -11.52
N ILE A 27 15.43 -27.32 -11.14
CA ILE A 27 14.59 -26.29 -10.50
C ILE A 27 14.29 -25.18 -11.52
N HIS A 28 13.57 -25.52 -12.58
CA HIS A 28 12.85 -24.50 -13.35
C HIS A 28 11.57 -24.20 -12.59
N LEU A 29 11.54 -23.08 -11.84
CA LEU A 29 10.34 -22.29 -11.42
C LEU A 29 10.61 -21.35 -10.21
N LEU A 30 11.86 -21.07 -9.84
CA LEU A 30 12.16 -19.94 -8.97
C LEU A 30 12.12 -18.65 -9.80
N LYS A 31 10.97 -17.99 -9.83
CA LYS A 31 10.88 -16.64 -10.39
C LYS A 31 11.64 -15.70 -9.45
N LYS A 32 12.81 -15.22 -9.90
CA LYS A 32 13.59 -14.20 -9.19
C LYS A 32 12.86 -12.85 -9.27
N PRO A 33 13.18 -11.89 -8.40
CA PRO A 33 12.83 -10.50 -8.63
C PRO A 33 13.26 -10.05 -10.03
N ILE A 34 12.38 -9.35 -10.74
CA ILE A 34 12.65 -8.82 -12.08
C ILE A 34 12.48 -7.32 -12.03
N THR A 35 13.51 -6.56 -12.42
CA THR A 35 13.44 -5.10 -12.52
C THR A 35 13.48 -4.67 -13.97
N VAL A 36 12.60 -3.75 -14.34
CA VAL A 36 12.47 -3.18 -15.69
C VAL A 36 12.38 -1.66 -15.60
N LEU A 37 13.04 -0.97 -16.52
CA LEU A 37 12.82 0.46 -16.70
C LEU A 37 11.51 0.67 -17.48
N CYS A 38 10.64 1.54 -16.96
CA CYS A 38 9.42 1.98 -17.61
C CYS A 38 9.52 3.48 -17.92
N PRO A 39 10.07 3.88 -19.09
CA PRO A 39 10.38 5.28 -19.37
C PRO A 39 9.15 6.20 -19.39
N LYS A 40 8.02 5.71 -19.91
CA LYS A 40 6.76 6.47 -19.98
C LYS A 40 6.21 6.81 -18.59
N LEU A 41 6.33 5.86 -17.66
CA LEU A 41 5.99 6.08 -16.26
C LEU A 41 7.13 6.75 -15.48
N GLY A 42 8.32 6.88 -16.09
CA GLY A 42 9.59 7.27 -15.47
C GLY A 42 9.80 6.58 -14.12
N THR A 43 9.82 5.25 -14.14
CA THR A 43 10.02 4.42 -12.96
C THR A 43 10.85 3.18 -13.28
N PHE A 44 11.65 2.73 -12.31
CA PHE A 44 12.10 1.34 -12.25
C PHE A 44 11.04 0.51 -11.55
N MET A 45 10.49 -0.48 -12.25
CA MET A 45 9.48 -1.36 -11.72
C MET A 45 10.10 -2.73 -11.40
N THR A 46 10.02 -3.14 -10.13
CA THR A 46 10.48 -4.46 -9.67
C THR A 46 9.28 -5.35 -9.36
N GLU A 47 9.17 -6.48 -10.05
CA GLU A 47 8.18 -7.52 -9.77
C GLU A 47 8.74 -8.58 -8.81
N LEU A 48 7.97 -8.87 -7.76
CA LEU A 48 8.17 -9.95 -6.79
C LEU A 48 7.00 -10.94 -6.90
N PRO A 49 7.12 -11.95 -7.79
CA PRO A 49 6.03 -12.90 -8.02
C PRO A 49 5.88 -13.87 -6.86
N TYR A 50 4.64 -14.15 -6.46
CA TYR A 50 4.37 -15.08 -5.37
C TYR A 50 4.46 -16.51 -5.91
N ILE A 51 5.18 -17.36 -5.19
CA ILE A 51 5.38 -18.76 -5.55
C ILE A 51 4.02 -19.46 -5.67
N LYS A 52 3.76 -20.06 -6.84
CA LYS A 52 2.55 -20.82 -7.17
C LYS A 52 1.24 -20.03 -7.00
N LYS A 53 1.29 -18.71 -7.16
CA LYS A 53 0.11 -17.82 -7.14
C LYS A 53 0.09 -16.93 -8.38
N THR A 54 -1.08 -16.35 -8.67
CA THR A 54 -1.28 -15.32 -9.70
C THR A 54 -0.95 -13.91 -9.21
N LEU A 55 -0.61 -13.80 -7.92
CA LEU A 55 -0.28 -12.55 -7.25
C LEU A 55 1.19 -12.20 -7.44
N SER A 56 1.45 -10.92 -7.66
CA SER A 56 2.79 -10.34 -7.60
C SER A 56 2.75 -9.07 -6.76
N MET A 57 3.80 -8.83 -5.99
CA MET A 57 4.07 -7.50 -5.44
C MET A 57 4.91 -6.72 -6.44
N PHE A 58 4.54 -5.49 -6.74
CA PHE A 58 5.31 -4.59 -7.58
C PHE A 58 5.80 -3.42 -6.74
N LEU A 59 7.05 -3.02 -6.97
CA LEU A 59 7.68 -1.84 -6.39
C LEU A 59 8.06 -0.91 -7.52
N LEU A 60 7.60 0.34 -7.46
CA LEU A 60 7.81 1.36 -8.48
C LEU A 60 8.66 2.47 -7.86
N PHE A 61 9.94 2.49 -8.23
CA PHE A 61 10.90 3.50 -7.81
C PHE A 61 10.89 4.64 -8.84
N PRO A 62 10.69 5.91 -8.45
CA PRO A 62 10.85 7.03 -9.35
C PRO A 62 12.19 6.97 -10.10
N ALA A 63 12.19 7.28 -11.39
CA ALA A 63 13.38 7.25 -12.23
C ALA A 63 13.55 8.59 -12.97
N VAL A 64 14.78 9.07 -13.02
CA VAL A 64 15.19 10.30 -13.70
C VAL A 64 16.38 10.02 -14.61
N LYS A 65 16.47 10.74 -15.72
CA LYS A 65 17.63 10.68 -16.60
C LYS A 65 18.86 11.29 -15.93
N SER A 66 20.05 10.77 -16.26
CA SER A 66 21.30 11.31 -15.77
C SER A 66 21.70 12.59 -16.49
N ASP A 67 22.13 13.60 -15.72
CA ASP A 67 22.69 14.83 -16.28
C ASP A 67 24.03 14.57 -17.00
N GLN A 68 24.72 13.49 -16.64
CA GLN A 68 26.01 13.11 -17.20
C GLN A 68 25.86 12.27 -18.48
N ASP A 69 24.80 11.45 -18.54
CA ASP A 69 24.50 10.57 -19.67
C ASP A 69 22.99 10.56 -19.95
N PRO A 70 22.53 11.15 -21.08
CA PRO A 70 21.12 11.20 -21.45
C PRO A 70 20.45 9.83 -21.68
N ASP A 71 21.25 8.78 -21.88
CA ASP A 71 20.79 7.39 -22.08
C ASP A 71 20.76 6.61 -20.76
N GLU A 72 21.39 7.12 -19.72
CA GLU A 72 21.40 6.53 -18.38
C GLU A 72 20.19 7.01 -17.56
N TRP A 73 19.55 6.07 -16.87
CA TRP A 73 18.49 6.34 -15.89
C TRP A 73 18.98 5.96 -14.50
N LYS A 74 18.61 6.76 -13.50
CA LYS A 74 18.91 6.53 -12.09
C LYS A 74 17.67 6.73 -11.24
N VAL A 75 17.65 6.10 -10.06
CA VAL A 75 16.54 6.26 -9.12
C VAL A 75 16.50 7.72 -8.69
N ASP A 76 15.33 8.34 -8.82
CA ASP A 76 15.12 9.68 -8.30
C ASP A 76 14.88 9.59 -6.79
N HIS A 77 15.83 10.15 -6.04
CA HIS A 77 15.77 10.19 -4.60
C HIS A 77 15.01 11.41 -4.08
N GLN A 78 14.65 12.40 -4.90
CA GLN A 78 14.20 13.72 -4.43
C GLN A 78 12.69 13.83 -4.24
N SER A 79 11.86 13.29 -5.12
CA SER A 79 10.41 13.34 -4.92
C SER A 79 9.64 12.22 -5.58
N ILE A 80 8.72 11.61 -4.83
CA ILE A 80 7.74 10.65 -5.33
C ILE A 80 6.51 11.31 -5.98
N SER A 81 6.31 12.62 -5.77
CA SER A 81 5.11 13.33 -6.25
C SER A 81 4.95 13.23 -7.76
N GLY A 82 6.03 13.41 -8.53
CA GLY A 82 5.99 13.32 -9.99
C GLY A 82 5.65 11.92 -10.51
N LEU A 83 5.96 10.86 -9.74
CA LEU A 83 5.48 9.51 -10.06
C LEU A 83 3.98 9.39 -9.77
N ILE A 84 3.52 9.83 -8.60
CA ILE A 84 2.11 9.77 -8.21
C ILE A 84 1.23 10.55 -9.20
N GLU A 85 1.60 11.79 -9.52
CA GLU A 85 0.89 12.63 -10.49
C GLU A 85 0.73 11.92 -11.84
N ARG A 86 1.82 11.34 -12.37
CA ARG A 86 1.75 10.57 -13.63
C ARG A 86 0.82 9.36 -13.51
N LEU A 87 0.89 8.60 -12.41
CA LEU A 87 0.03 7.44 -12.19
C LEU A 87 -1.46 7.80 -12.06
N THR A 88 -1.79 9.04 -11.67
CA THR A 88 -3.19 9.53 -11.60
C THR A 88 -3.77 10.01 -12.93
N THR A 89 -2.95 10.10 -13.98
CA THR A 89 -3.44 10.44 -15.33
C THR A 89 -4.04 9.22 -16.03
N GLU A 90 -4.91 9.45 -17.02
CA GLU A 90 -5.47 8.38 -17.84
C GLU A 90 -4.37 7.62 -18.59
N GLU A 91 -3.45 8.33 -19.23
CA GLU A 91 -2.30 7.75 -19.94
C GLU A 91 -1.41 6.93 -19.00
N GLY A 92 -1.07 7.48 -17.83
CA GLY A 92 -0.25 6.77 -16.85
C GLY A 92 -0.95 5.55 -16.25
N THR A 93 -2.26 5.61 -16.04
CA THR A 93 -3.04 4.45 -15.57
C THR A 93 -3.11 3.36 -16.65
N GLU A 94 -3.32 3.73 -17.91
CA GLU A 94 -3.34 2.79 -19.03
C GLU A 94 -1.98 2.12 -19.22
N GLU A 95 -0.90 2.90 -19.17
CA GLU A 95 0.46 2.40 -19.26
C GLU A 95 0.79 1.50 -18.05
N LEU A 96 0.37 1.87 -16.83
CA LEU A 96 0.52 1.03 -15.65
C LEU A 96 -0.12 -0.35 -15.85
N ARG A 97 -1.38 -0.40 -16.33
CA ARG A 97 -2.04 -1.71 -16.59
C ARG A 97 -1.28 -2.53 -17.61
N LYS A 98 -0.81 -1.91 -18.70
CA LYS A 98 -0.01 -2.58 -19.73
C LYS A 98 1.25 -3.20 -19.15
N VAL A 99 2.03 -2.45 -18.35
CA VAL A 99 3.28 -2.96 -17.80
C VAL A 99 3.07 -3.99 -16.68
N LEU A 100 1.98 -3.89 -15.91
CA LEU A 100 1.64 -4.88 -14.90
C LEU A 100 1.31 -6.24 -15.54
N ASP A 101 0.56 -6.26 -16.65
CA ASP A 101 0.24 -7.48 -17.37
C ASP A 101 1.42 -7.99 -18.22
N PHE A 102 2.08 -7.09 -18.94
CA PHE A 102 3.14 -7.37 -19.89
C PHE A 102 4.38 -6.52 -19.57
N PRO A 103 5.21 -6.94 -18.59
CA PRO A 103 6.39 -6.18 -18.22
C PRO A 103 7.36 -6.04 -19.42
N PRO A 104 7.95 -4.85 -19.63
CA PRO A 104 8.94 -4.63 -20.68
C PRO A 104 10.10 -5.63 -20.67
N LEU A 105 10.68 -5.90 -21.84
CA LEU A 105 11.87 -6.74 -22.01
C LEU A 105 12.97 -5.96 -22.76
N PRO A 106 14.26 -6.23 -22.51
CA PRO A 106 14.80 -7.16 -21.52
C PRO A 106 14.79 -6.59 -20.09
N PRO A 107 14.84 -7.45 -19.06
CA PRO A 107 15.02 -7.02 -17.68
C PRO A 107 16.43 -6.46 -17.46
N MET A 108 16.58 -5.61 -16.44
CA MET A 108 17.87 -5.12 -15.99
C MET A 108 18.67 -6.22 -15.30
N GLU A 109 20.00 -6.16 -15.41
CA GLU A 109 20.90 -7.11 -14.73
C GLU A 109 20.81 -7.02 -13.20
N ASN A 110 20.64 -5.80 -12.67
CA ASN A 110 20.55 -5.53 -11.25
C ASN A 110 19.11 -5.25 -10.83
N SER A 111 18.67 -5.89 -9.73
CA SER A 111 17.37 -5.64 -9.14
C SER A 111 17.40 -4.45 -8.19
N VAL A 112 16.40 -3.57 -8.28
CA VAL A 112 16.17 -2.49 -7.31
C VAL A 112 15.12 -2.97 -6.30
N LEU A 113 15.53 -3.27 -5.07
CA LEU A 113 14.66 -3.90 -4.06
C LEU A 113 15.16 -3.60 -2.63
N PRO A 114 14.30 -3.14 -1.71
CA PRO A 114 14.60 -3.11 -0.27
C PRO A 114 14.80 -4.51 0.33
N GLU A 115 15.66 -4.63 1.33
CA GLU A 115 15.85 -5.90 2.06
C GLU A 115 14.58 -6.35 2.81
N SER A 116 13.90 -5.39 3.45
CA SER A 116 12.64 -5.58 4.16
C SER A 116 11.98 -4.23 4.46
N PHE A 117 10.66 -4.24 4.67
CA PHE A 117 9.94 -3.10 5.23
C PHE A 117 8.65 -3.52 5.92
N TYR A 118 8.22 -2.71 6.88
CA TYR A 118 6.94 -2.81 7.58
C TYR A 118 6.27 -1.45 7.60
N LEU A 119 4.99 -1.43 7.22
CA LEU A 119 4.15 -0.24 7.30
C LEU A 119 2.80 -0.63 7.89
N GLU A 120 2.30 0.23 8.76
CA GLU A 120 0.93 0.21 9.25
C GLU A 120 0.36 1.62 9.13
N TYR A 121 -0.84 1.73 8.57
CA TYR A 121 -1.53 2.99 8.36
C TYR A 121 -2.96 2.88 8.85
N ASP A 122 -3.33 3.84 9.71
CA ASP A 122 -4.70 4.21 9.95
C ASP A 122 -5.07 5.33 8.99
N LEU A 123 -6.07 5.10 8.15
CA LEU A 123 -6.63 6.13 7.29
C LEU A 123 -7.84 6.73 7.97
N SER A 124 -7.84 8.06 8.11
CA SER A 124 -9.03 8.81 8.50
C SER A 124 -10.04 8.71 7.36
N ILE A 125 -10.98 7.77 7.48
CA ILE A 125 -12.00 7.59 6.45
C ILE A 125 -12.92 8.81 6.39
N ASP A 126 -13.13 9.51 7.49
CA ASP A 126 -13.93 10.72 7.52
C ASP A 126 -13.33 11.82 6.63
N GLU A 127 -12.01 12.05 6.73
CA GLU A 127 -11.28 12.98 5.85
C GLU A 127 -11.37 12.54 4.38
N LEU A 128 -11.20 11.24 4.11
CA LEU A 128 -11.32 10.71 2.75
C LEU A 128 -12.73 10.91 2.17
N LEU A 129 -13.79 10.63 2.94
CA LEU A 129 -15.16 10.79 2.49
C LEU A 129 -15.50 12.27 2.26
N GLN A 130 -14.92 13.17 3.05
CA GLN A 130 -15.01 14.61 2.84
C GLN A 130 -14.31 15.03 1.54
N ASP A 131 -13.08 14.58 1.29
CA ASP A 131 -12.33 14.88 0.06
C ASP A 131 -13.02 14.32 -1.20
N LEU A 132 -13.71 13.18 -1.07
CA LEU A 132 -14.52 12.58 -2.13
C LEU A 132 -15.91 13.23 -2.30
N GLY A 133 -16.29 14.17 -1.44
CA GLY A 133 -17.59 14.86 -1.48
C GLY A 133 -18.78 13.98 -1.11
N ILE A 134 -18.55 12.90 -0.35
CA ILE A 134 -19.56 11.90 0.05
C ILE A 134 -19.69 11.75 1.56
N GLN A 135 -19.23 12.73 2.35
CA GLN A 135 -19.32 12.76 3.81
C GLN A 135 -20.74 12.55 4.35
N GLN A 136 -21.75 13.02 3.60
CA GLN A 136 -23.18 12.82 3.88
C GLN A 136 -23.60 11.35 4.09
N LEU A 137 -22.79 10.38 3.64
CA LEU A 137 -22.99 8.95 3.92
C LEU A 137 -22.88 8.60 5.41
N LEU A 138 -22.23 9.46 6.20
CA LEU A 138 -22.07 9.31 7.65
C LEU A 138 -22.98 10.26 8.45
N GLU A 139 -23.78 11.07 7.76
CA GLU A 139 -24.65 12.05 8.40
C GLU A 139 -26.03 11.44 8.67
N PRO A 140 -26.57 11.59 9.90
CA PRO A 140 -27.88 11.04 10.28
C PRO A 140 -29.00 11.44 9.33
N ASP A 141 -29.01 12.71 8.90
CA ASP A 141 -30.08 13.31 8.11
C ASP A 141 -30.04 12.92 6.62
N HIS A 142 -28.91 12.34 6.16
CA HIS A 142 -28.65 12.06 4.75
C HIS A 142 -28.46 10.56 4.43
N SER A 143 -28.28 9.69 5.43
CA SER A 143 -27.91 8.28 5.24
C SER A 143 -28.85 7.29 5.97
N SER A 144 -30.12 7.26 5.58
CA SER A 144 -31.10 6.33 6.19
C SER A 144 -30.94 4.89 5.69
N LEU A 145 -30.73 3.96 6.62
CA LEU A 145 -30.68 2.50 6.42
C LEU A 145 -32.04 1.84 6.69
N SER A 146 -33.13 2.50 6.29
CA SER A 146 -34.52 2.07 6.54
C SER A 146 -34.87 0.67 6.01
N ASN A 147 -34.16 0.20 4.99
CA ASN A 147 -34.32 -1.17 4.47
C ASN A 147 -33.83 -2.25 5.44
N PHE A 148 -32.95 -1.92 6.39
CA PHE A 148 -32.42 -2.86 7.39
C PHE A 148 -33.19 -2.82 8.71
N SER A 149 -33.85 -1.69 9.01
CA SER A 149 -34.50 -1.47 10.29
C SER A 149 -35.62 -0.43 10.16
N ARG A 150 -36.73 -0.66 10.90
CA ARG A 150 -37.81 0.34 11.04
C ARG A 150 -37.45 1.52 11.94
N LYS A 151 -36.38 1.39 12.75
CA LYS A 151 -35.81 2.49 13.51
C LYS A 151 -34.88 3.27 12.60
N ASP A 152 -34.84 4.59 12.81
CA ASP A 152 -33.88 5.45 12.14
C ASP A 152 -32.45 5.00 12.46
N LEU A 153 -31.71 4.69 11.39
CA LEU A 153 -30.44 3.99 11.44
C LEU A 153 -29.58 4.57 10.33
N HIS A 154 -28.37 4.98 10.68
CA HIS A 154 -27.40 5.56 9.76
C HIS A 154 -26.01 5.04 10.12
N LEU A 155 -25.04 5.28 9.23
CA LEU A 155 -23.63 5.11 9.57
C LEU A 155 -23.18 6.36 10.30
N GLY A 156 -22.59 6.21 11.47
CA GLY A 156 -22.07 7.31 12.29
C GLY A 156 -20.55 7.47 12.21
N GLY A 157 -19.86 6.61 11.47
CA GLY A 157 -18.46 6.79 11.12
C GLY A 157 -17.82 5.52 10.57
N ALA A 158 -16.57 5.66 10.15
CA ALA A 158 -15.83 4.61 9.49
C ALA A 158 -14.34 4.65 9.84
N MET A 159 -13.70 3.48 9.83
CA MET A 159 -12.28 3.32 10.09
C MET A 159 -11.66 2.35 9.10
N TYR A 160 -10.42 2.64 8.72
CA TYR A 160 -9.63 1.78 7.86
C TYR A 160 -8.23 1.66 8.42
N ARG A 161 -7.77 0.42 8.60
CA ARG A 161 -6.40 0.11 8.93
C ARG A 161 -5.84 -0.84 7.89
N ALA A 162 -4.66 -0.55 7.37
CA ALA A 162 -3.92 -1.48 6.53
C ALA A 162 -2.48 -1.61 7.00
N TYR A 163 -1.91 -2.79 6.80
CA TYR A 163 -0.50 -3.04 7.01
C TYR A 163 0.10 -3.86 5.88
N VAL A 164 1.40 -3.72 5.71
CA VAL A 164 2.21 -4.54 4.82
C VAL A 164 3.54 -4.84 5.49
N ARG A 165 4.00 -6.09 5.36
CA ARG A 165 5.29 -6.58 5.81
C ARG A 165 5.95 -7.33 4.67
N MET A 166 7.08 -6.83 4.21
CA MET A 166 7.94 -7.52 3.26
C MET A 166 9.24 -7.92 3.93
N SER A 167 9.66 -9.15 3.66
CA SER A 167 10.95 -9.73 4.03
C SER A 167 11.56 -10.38 2.79
N SER A 168 12.83 -10.80 2.88
CA SER A 168 13.54 -11.47 1.78
C SER A 168 12.85 -12.73 1.23
N THR A 169 11.94 -13.35 1.97
CA THR A 169 11.27 -14.61 1.57
C THR A 169 9.75 -14.52 1.51
N HIS A 170 9.13 -13.57 2.20
CA HIS A 170 7.69 -13.47 2.35
C HIS A 170 7.18 -12.04 2.28
N VAL A 171 5.97 -11.91 1.75
CA VAL A 171 5.17 -10.69 1.83
C VAL A 171 3.85 -11.03 2.53
N THR A 172 3.47 -10.20 3.50
CA THR A 172 2.15 -10.24 4.15
C THR A 172 1.54 -8.86 4.05
N ALA A 173 0.26 -8.79 3.72
CA ALA A 173 -0.52 -7.57 3.76
C ALA A 173 -1.89 -7.87 4.35
N GLY A 174 -2.46 -6.90 5.06
CA GLY A 174 -3.79 -7.01 5.61
C GLY A 174 -4.47 -5.65 5.67
N ALA A 175 -5.78 -5.64 5.54
CA ALA A 175 -6.60 -4.46 5.70
C ALA A 175 -7.88 -4.82 6.46
N ILE A 176 -8.35 -3.88 7.27
CA ILE A 176 -9.60 -3.96 8.02
C ILE A 176 -10.36 -2.67 7.79
N ASN A 177 -11.60 -2.80 7.33
CA ASN A 177 -12.53 -1.69 7.22
C ASN A 177 -13.62 -1.91 8.25
N ILE A 178 -14.04 -0.85 8.93
CA ILE A 178 -15.10 -0.90 9.93
C ILE A 178 -16.02 0.29 9.69
N PHE A 179 -17.32 0.04 9.64
CA PHE A 179 -18.37 1.04 9.70
C PHE A 179 -19.21 0.80 10.94
N PHE A 180 -19.57 1.87 11.65
CA PHE A 180 -20.35 1.80 12.87
C PHE A 180 -21.51 2.78 12.83
N THR A 181 -22.58 2.48 13.57
CA THR A 181 -23.77 3.34 13.68
C THR A 181 -23.59 4.57 14.57
N LYS A 182 -22.51 4.61 15.36
CA LYS A 182 -22.21 5.70 16.30
C LYS A 182 -20.72 5.98 16.29
N ASP A 183 -20.37 7.24 16.21
CA ASP A 183 -18.97 7.68 16.30
C ASP A 183 -18.33 7.27 17.64
N GLY A 184 -17.02 6.99 17.62
CA GLY A 184 -16.23 6.63 18.81
C GLY A 184 -15.45 5.31 18.72
N GLY A 185 -15.35 4.70 17.54
CA GLY A 185 -14.44 3.58 17.31
C GLY A 185 -12.98 4.01 17.38
N SER A 186 -12.11 3.18 17.94
CA SER A 186 -10.66 3.35 17.81
C SER A 186 -9.98 2.00 17.68
N PHE A 187 -8.91 1.97 16.90
CA PHE A 187 -8.02 0.82 16.86
C PHE A 187 -6.98 0.97 17.95
N LYS A 188 -6.62 -0.14 18.60
CA LYS A 188 -5.45 -0.14 19.49
C LYS A 188 -4.21 0.10 18.65
N SER A 189 -3.37 1.06 19.05
CA SER A 189 -2.05 1.20 18.45
C SER A 189 -1.29 -0.12 18.57
N ILE A 190 -0.75 -0.62 17.47
CA ILE A 190 0.20 -1.73 17.49
C ILE A 190 1.57 -1.08 17.66
N GLU A 191 2.30 -1.45 18.71
CA GLU A 191 3.63 -0.89 19.06
C GLU A 191 4.73 -1.21 18.02
N GLU A 192 4.40 -1.87 16.91
CA GLU A 192 5.34 -2.08 15.81
C GLU A 192 5.55 -0.75 15.09
N ALA A 193 6.60 -0.03 15.48
CA ALA A 193 7.05 1.18 14.81
C ALA A 193 7.15 0.92 13.30
N LYS A 194 6.61 1.87 12.49
CA LYS A 194 6.85 1.90 11.04
C LYS A 194 8.35 1.73 10.82
N TYR A 195 8.73 0.64 10.17
CA TYR A 195 10.14 0.27 10.01
C TYR A 195 10.42 0.09 8.52
N CYS A 196 11.06 1.09 7.95
CA CYS A 196 11.64 0.99 6.63
C CYS A 196 13.06 1.56 6.71
N GLN A 197 14.08 0.70 6.63
CA GLN A 197 15.48 1.12 6.53
C GLN A 197 15.88 1.55 5.11
N TYR A 198 14.92 1.60 4.19
CA TYR A 198 15.20 1.93 2.80
C TYR A 198 15.15 3.44 2.58
N GLU A 199 16.25 4.01 2.12
CA GLU A 199 16.43 5.46 1.97
C GLU A 199 15.74 6.07 0.73
N GLN A 200 14.92 5.29 0.02
CA GLN A 200 14.29 5.72 -1.23
C GLN A 200 12.78 5.68 -1.10
N SER A 201 12.11 6.70 -1.65
CA SER A 201 10.65 6.70 -1.79
C SER A 201 10.23 5.80 -2.94
N PHE A 202 9.16 5.02 -2.76
CA PHE A 202 8.61 4.18 -3.82
C PHE A 202 7.12 3.90 -3.60
N VAL A 203 6.41 3.62 -4.71
CA VAL A 203 5.05 3.09 -4.67
C VAL A 203 5.14 1.57 -4.63
N TRP A 204 4.30 0.93 -3.83
CA TRP A 204 4.18 -0.53 -3.81
C TRP A 204 2.73 -0.94 -4.02
N LEU A 205 2.53 -2.07 -4.69
CA LEU A 205 1.20 -2.64 -4.88
C LEU A 205 1.24 -4.16 -4.90
N ILE A 206 0.13 -4.79 -4.55
CA ILE A 206 -0.11 -6.23 -4.73
C ILE A 206 -1.16 -6.37 -5.82
N TYR A 207 -0.80 -7.01 -6.91
CA TYR A 207 -1.63 -7.16 -8.10
C TYR A 207 -1.98 -8.63 -8.32
N ASP A 208 -3.26 -8.90 -8.58
CA ASP A 208 -3.71 -10.19 -9.09
C ASP A 208 -3.78 -10.16 -10.61
N ARG A 209 -2.84 -10.84 -11.27
CA ARG A 209 -2.78 -10.91 -12.73
C ARG A 209 -3.96 -11.64 -13.35
N LEU A 210 -4.61 -12.55 -12.61
CA LEU A 210 -5.75 -13.29 -13.15
C LEU A 210 -7.00 -12.41 -13.19
N CYS A 211 -7.25 -11.65 -12.12
CA CYS A 211 -8.40 -10.76 -12.01
C CYS A 211 -8.09 -9.33 -12.49
N GLN A 212 -6.88 -9.08 -12.96
CA GLN A 212 -6.36 -7.76 -13.34
C GLN A 212 -6.65 -6.65 -12.31
N THR A 213 -6.54 -6.98 -11.02
CA THR A 213 -7.00 -6.11 -9.92
C THR A 213 -5.86 -5.80 -8.95
N ILE A 214 -5.75 -4.54 -8.55
CA ILE A 214 -4.88 -4.10 -7.45
C ILE A 214 -5.60 -4.40 -6.13
N LEU A 215 -5.01 -5.28 -5.31
CA LEU A 215 -5.56 -5.68 -4.01
C LEU A 215 -5.09 -4.77 -2.88
N PHE A 216 -3.85 -4.32 -2.96
CA PHE A 216 -3.23 -3.41 -2.00
C PHE A 216 -2.36 -2.40 -2.76
N LEU A 217 -2.34 -1.17 -2.28
CA LEU A 217 -1.52 -0.09 -2.82
C LEU A 217 -1.04 0.76 -1.64
N GLY A 218 0.19 1.24 -1.71
CA GLY A 218 0.70 2.21 -0.76
C GLY A 218 1.97 2.89 -1.24
N VAL A 219 2.40 3.86 -0.45
CA VAL A 219 3.57 4.69 -0.75
C VAL A 219 4.50 4.68 0.45
N ILE A 220 5.78 4.44 0.21
CA ILE A 220 6.85 4.80 1.14
C ILE A 220 7.39 6.15 0.69
N ASN A 221 7.24 7.16 1.54
CA ASN A 221 7.79 8.48 1.30
C ASN A 221 8.83 8.80 2.39
N LYS A 222 10.07 9.06 1.98
CA LYS A 222 11.16 9.41 2.88
C LYS A 222 10.98 10.78 3.55
N ASP A 223 10.27 11.71 2.88
CA ASP A 223 10.19 13.12 3.31
C ASP A 223 9.07 13.36 4.32
N LEU A 224 8.22 12.35 4.58
CA LEU A 224 7.24 12.40 5.65
C LEU A 224 7.88 11.89 6.94
N PRO A 225 7.68 12.58 8.08
CA PRO A 225 8.08 12.04 9.37
C PRO A 225 7.49 10.64 9.52
N GLN A 226 8.37 9.64 9.64
CA GLN A 226 7.98 8.36 10.20
C GLN A 226 7.49 8.69 11.60
N VAL A 227 6.17 8.76 11.80
CA VAL A 227 5.58 9.09 13.09
C VAL A 227 6.10 8.08 14.09
N SER A 228 7.09 8.50 14.88
CA SER A 228 7.55 7.78 16.05
C SER A 228 6.45 7.95 17.09
N SER A 229 6.01 6.83 17.67
CA SER A 229 4.91 6.76 18.62
C SER A 229 5.27 7.32 20.00
N SER A 230 6.03 8.41 20.05
CA SER A 230 6.44 9.07 21.29
C SER A 230 5.98 10.52 21.33
N GLU A 231 4.69 10.80 21.12
CA GLU A 231 4.10 12.09 21.50
C GLU A 231 2.56 12.02 21.54
N GLN A 232 2.01 11.29 22.52
CA GLN A 232 0.63 11.50 22.97
C GLN A 232 0.45 11.09 24.44
N THR A 233 1.30 11.63 25.31
CA THR A 233 1.03 11.69 26.75
C THR A 233 1.44 13.05 27.29
N ALA A 234 0.58 14.05 27.12
CA ALA A 234 0.38 15.14 28.08
C ALA A 234 -0.63 16.15 27.52
N SER A 235 -1.91 16.01 27.86
CA SER A 235 -2.71 17.11 28.42
C SER A 235 -4.13 16.64 28.68
N SER A 236 -4.32 15.97 29.82
CA SER A 236 -5.63 15.94 30.46
C SER A 236 -5.42 15.80 31.97
N SER A 237 -5.15 16.94 32.63
CA SER A 237 -5.32 17.08 34.08
C SER A 237 -5.12 18.52 34.51
N LYS A 238 -6.23 19.16 34.91
CA LYS A 238 -6.40 20.11 36.04
C LYS A 238 -7.82 20.69 35.89
N THR A 239 -8.85 19.99 36.37
CA THR A 239 -9.36 20.00 37.76
C THR A 239 -9.78 21.40 38.23
N VAL A 240 -11.09 21.58 38.18
CA VAL A 240 -11.90 22.59 38.88
C VAL A 240 -11.56 22.59 40.37
N LYS A 241 -11.37 23.77 40.97
CA LYS A 241 -11.52 23.98 42.40
C LYS A 241 -12.74 24.86 42.65
N GLN A 242 -13.53 24.45 43.64
CA GLN A 242 -14.67 25.14 44.24
C GLN A 242 -14.29 26.52 44.78
#